data_AF-A0A833GPW3-F1
#
_entry.id   AF-A0A833GPW3-F1
#
_cell.length_a   1.000
_cell.length_b   1.000
_cell.length_c   1.000
_cell.angle_alpha   90.00
_cell.angle_beta   90.00
_cell.angle_gamma   90.00
#
_symmetry.space_group_name_H-M   'P 1'
#
loop_
_entity.id
_entity.type
_entity.pdbx_description
1 polymer ?
#
loop_
_entity_poly.entity_id
_entity_poly.type
_entity_poly.pdbx_seq_one_letter_code
_entity_poly.pdbx_strand_id
1 'polypeptide(L)' 'MPLLLLVDGSSYLYRAFHALPDLRNKAGEPTGAIYGVLNMLRRLESDYKA' A
#
# COMPACT_ATOMS: atom_id res chain seq x y z
N MET A 1 -5.53 -23.49 -13.32
CA MET A 1 -4.43 -22.51 -13.54
C MET A 1 -4.26 -21.74 -12.24
N PRO A 2 -3.03 -21.59 -11.71
CA PRO A 2 -2.80 -20.76 -10.53
C PRO A 2 -3.08 -19.29 -10.87
N LEU A 3 -3.63 -18.54 -9.92
CA LEU A 3 -3.82 -17.10 -10.04
C LEU A 3 -2.48 -16.38 -9.83
N LEU A 4 -2.10 -15.50 -10.75
CA LEU A 4 -0.95 -14.60 -10.62
C LEU A 4 -1.47 -13.16 -10.55
N LEU A 5 -1.22 -12.48 -9.44
CA LEU A 5 -1.53 -11.06 -9.28
C LEU A 5 -0.30 -10.22 -9.62
N LEU A 6 -0.47 -9.25 -10.53
CA LEU A 6 0.55 -8.27 -10.88
C LEU A 6 0.11 -6.90 -10.36
N VAL A 7 0.95 -6.25 -9.56
CA VAL A 7 0.66 -4.96 -8.92
C VAL A 7 1.58 -3.89 -9.48
N ASP A 8 1.00 -2.77 -9.91
CA ASP A 8 1.74 -1.56 -10.23
C ASP A 8 2.11 -0.80 -8.94
N GLY A 9 3.38 -0.91 -8.55
CA GLY A 9 3.91 -0.27 -7.35
C GLY A 9 3.91 1.27 -7.43
N SER A 10 4.17 1.85 -8.61
CA SER A 10 4.21 3.31 -8.78
C SER A 10 2.82 3.93 -8.63
N SER A 11 1.80 3.32 -9.24
CA SER A 11 0.41 3.74 -9.06
C SER A 11 -0.04 3.59 -7.59
N TYR A 12 0.32 2.49 -6.93
CA TYR A 12 0.01 2.27 -5.52
C TYR A 12 0.65 3.33 -4.61
N LEU A 13 1.95 3.61 -4.81
CA LEU A 13 2.66 4.66 -4.08
C LEU A 13 2.03 6.04 -4.31
N TYR A 14 1.73 6.39 -5.56
CA TYR A 14 1.13 7.69 -5.90
C TYR A 14 -0.22 7.88 -5.21
N ARG A 15 -1.12 6.87 -5.27
CA ARG A 15 -2.42 6.95 -4.59
C ARG A 15 -2.25 7.01 -3.08
N ALA A 16 -1.42 6.16 -2.50
CA ALA A 16 -1.21 6.14 -1.05
C ALA A 16 -0.64 7.47 -0.53
N PHE A 17 0.28 8.09 -1.29
CA PHE A 17 0.87 9.38 -0.94
C PHE A 17 -0.17 10.51 -0.91
N HIS A 18 -1.13 10.53 -1.83
CA HIS A 18 -2.14 11.60 -1.92
C HIS A 18 -3.45 11.31 -1.16
N ALA A 19 -3.71 10.06 -0.74
CA ALA A 19 -4.96 9.68 -0.10
C ALA A 19 -4.96 9.76 1.43
N LEU A 20 -3.77 9.75 2.05
CA LEU A 20 -3.61 9.72 3.50
C LEU A 20 -3.17 11.08 4.05
N PRO A 21 -3.50 11.41 5.31
CA PRO A 21 -2.95 12.57 5.98
C PRO A 21 -1.42 12.44 6.17
N ASP A 22 -0.75 13.52 6.58
CA ASP A 22 0.69 13.49 6.87
C ASP A 22 0.98 12.59 8.09
N LEU A 23 1.31 11.34 7.82
CA LEU A 23 1.70 10.35 8.82
C LEU A 23 3.22 10.32 8.95
N ARG A 24 3.70 10.46 10.19
CA ARG A 24 5.13 10.47 10.52
C ARG A 24 5.46 9.54 11.67
N ASN A 25 6.67 9.00 11.68
CA ASN A 25 7.18 8.22 12.82
C ASN A 25 7.73 9.14 13.93
N LYS A 26 8.28 8.54 15.00
CA LYS A 26 8.84 9.27 16.15
C LYS A 26 10.05 10.16 15.79
N ALA A 27 10.75 9.86 14.69
CA ALA A 27 11.85 10.66 14.17
C ALA A 27 11.38 11.77 13.20
N GLY A 28 10.07 11.86 12.93
CA GLY A 28 9.50 12.83 12.00
C GLY A 28 9.55 12.42 10.53
N GLU A 29 9.94 11.19 10.22
CA GLU A 29 10.04 10.69 8.84
C GLU A 29 8.65 10.34 8.29
N PRO A 30 8.35 10.68 7.01
CA PRO A 30 7.04 10.39 6.41
C PRO A 30 6.84 8.89 6.19
N THR A 31 5.69 8.37 6.60
CA THR A 31 5.36 6.93 6.52
C THR A 31 4.04 6.63 5.79
N GLY A 32 3.26 7.66 5.45
CA GLY A 32 1.90 7.52 4.89
C GLY A 32 1.85 6.66 3.63
N ALA A 33 2.70 6.93 2.64
CA ALA A 33 2.69 6.16 1.39
C ALA A 33 2.95 4.66 1.63
N ILE A 34 3.94 4.32 2.46
CA ILE A 34 4.25 2.92 2.80
C ILE A 34 3.09 2.27 3.55
N TYR A 35 2.51 2.97 4.52
CA TYR A 35 1.34 2.49 5.26
C TYR A 35 0.16 2.17 4.34
N GLY A 36 -0.15 3.08 3.40
CA GLY A 36 -1.22 2.89 2.44
C GLY A 36 -0.97 1.70 1.50
N VAL A 37 0.26 1.57 0.96
CA VAL A 37 0.62 0.43 0.10
C VAL A 37 0.44 -0.89 0.83
N LEU A 38 0.93 -1.01 2.07
CA LEU A 38 0.78 -2.23 2.87
C LEU A 38 -0.68 -2.59 3.11
N ASN A 39 -1.54 -1.62 3.38
CA ASN A 39 -2.98 -1.88 3.57
C ASN A 39 -3.65 -2.37 2.28
N MET A 40 -3.30 -1.80 1.13
CA MET A 40 -3.84 -2.24 -0.15
C MET A 40 -3.34 -3.65 -0.53
N LEU A 41 -2.10 -4.01 -0.19
CA LEU A 41 -1.58 -5.37 -0.39
C LEU A 41 -2.27 -6.39 0.53
N ARG A 42 -2.45 -6.07 1.82
CA ARG A 42 -3.22 -6.92 2.76
C ARG A 42 -4.66 -7.12 2.29
N ARG A 43 -5.26 -6.10 1.67
CA ARG A 43 -6.59 -6.22 1.08
C ARG A 43 -6.59 -7.21 -0.08
N LEU A 44 -5.62 -7.14 -0.98
CA LEU A 44 -5.47 -8.10 -2.08
C LEU A 44 -5.27 -9.54 -1.55
N GLU A 45 -4.41 -9.72 -0.55
CA GLU A 45 -4.20 -11.03 0.10
C GLU A 45 -5.51 -11.59 0.68
N SER A 46 -6.29 -10.74 1.36
CA SER A 46 -7.61 -11.12 1.89
C SER A 46 -8.63 -11.44 0.81
N ASP A 47 -8.66 -10.66 -0.28
CA ASP A 47 -9.65 -10.80 -1.36
C ASP A 47 -9.38 -12.04 -2.22
N TYR A 48 -8.11 -12.44 -2.35
CA TYR A 48 -7.70 -13.53 -3.22
C TYR A 48 -7.18 -14.77 -2.46
N LYS A 49 -7.32 -14.82 -1.12
CA LYS A 49 -6.88 -15.90 -0.20
C LYS A 49 -5.76 -16.76 -0.81
N ALA A 50 -4.54 -16.21 -0.77
CA ALA A 50 -3.32 -16.97 -1.02
C ALA A 50 -3.11 -18.05 0.06
#